data_AF-A0A9Q5B7D2-F1
#
_entry.id   AF-A0A9Q5B7D2-F1
#
_cell.length_a   1.000
_cell.length_b   1.000
_cell.length_c   1.000
_cell.angle_alpha   90.00
_cell.angle_beta   90.00
_cell.angle_gamma   90.00
#
_symmetry.space_group_name_H-M   'P 1'
#
loop_
_entity.id
_entity.type
_entity.pdbx_description
1 polymer ?
#
loop_
_entity_poly.entity_id
_entity_poly.type
_entity_poly.pdbx_seq_one_letter_code
_entity_poly.pdbx_strand_id
1 'polypeptide(L)'
;MTVLHSAPATANYKKNFFDIHVNGLLEKRLRDKNFYNIVSVYVYFHCADKKGVERFYQDSVESLFQQMQENTQRFKSKDISHFDYCERDSYLGRKKKKLLRDATMLSVTKDNLGKIAFSKNLAGVSFEESIYNEFVRLLCPPYHYENEGKAIAYTKLQSRLCESDSGARAKICGVAGSGKTTVLAKRAVNALKRHEDAVLILTFNITLQMYIKGKISEVREGFSWGGFEIAHYHGFLTSAFNNYGIDIKFFEGDPAKSVPW
;
A
#
# COMPACT_ATOMS: atom_id res chain seq x y z
N MET A 1 -15.15 -6.95 -8.63
CA MET A 1 -13.81 -7.33 -8.16
C MET A 1 -12.92 -6.12 -8.43
N THR A 2 -12.75 -5.22 -7.46
CA THR A 2 -12.09 -3.93 -7.72
C THR A 2 -10.65 -4.17 -8.15
N VAL A 3 -10.34 -3.64 -9.34
CA VAL A 3 -9.06 -3.73 -10.01
C VAL A 3 -8.00 -3.06 -9.16
N LEU A 4 -7.42 -3.82 -8.24
CA LEU A 4 -6.03 -3.62 -7.89
C LEU A 4 -5.27 -3.95 -9.18
N HIS A 5 -4.75 -2.92 -9.84
CA HIS A 5 -3.61 -3.05 -10.76
C HIS A 5 -2.35 -3.51 -9.98
N SER A 6 -2.48 -4.52 -9.12
CA SER A 6 -1.53 -4.90 -8.06
C SER A 6 -0.24 -5.46 -8.61
N ALA A 7 -0.30 -6.14 -9.76
CA ALA A 7 0.87 -6.83 -10.27
C ALA A 7 2.00 -5.89 -10.74
N PRO A 8 1.76 -4.85 -11.58
CA PRO A 8 2.79 -3.85 -11.87
C PRO A 8 3.15 -2.99 -10.65
N ALA A 9 2.21 -2.77 -9.73
CA ALA A 9 2.45 -2.02 -8.50
C ALA A 9 3.45 -2.72 -7.57
N THR A 10 3.44 -4.05 -7.45
CA THR A 10 4.37 -4.79 -6.56
C THR A 10 5.84 -4.67 -6.95
N ALA A 11 6.15 -4.69 -8.24
CA ALA A 11 7.53 -4.50 -8.71
C ALA A 11 8.03 -3.08 -8.46
N ASN A 12 7.15 -2.09 -8.65
CA ASN A 12 7.44 -0.69 -8.29
C ASN A 12 7.54 -0.50 -6.78
N TYR A 13 6.71 -1.20 -6.00
CA TYR A 13 6.75 -1.17 -4.54
C TYR A 13 8.09 -1.68 -4.02
N LYS A 14 8.55 -2.84 -4.50
CA LYS A 14 9.88 -3.36 -4.16
C LYS A 14 10.98 -2.37 -4.52
N LYS A 15 10.93 -1.82 -5.73
CA LYS A 15 11.91 -0.83 -6.20
C LYS A 15 11.93 0.42 -5.30
N ASN A 16 10.76 1.02 -5.06
CA ASN A 16 10.60 2.16 -4.16
C ASN A 16 11.11 1.83 -2.75
N PHE A 17 10.86 0.62 -2.25
CA PHE A 17 11.30 0.19 -0.92
C PHE A 17 12.83 0.16 -0.77
N PHE A 18 13.57 -0.20 -1.83
CA PHE A 18 15.05 -0.10 -1.86
C PHE A 18 15.57 1.31 -2.19
N ASP A 19 14.75 2.14 -2.84
CA ASP A 19 15.11 3.51 -3.23
C ASP A 19 14.81 4.52 -2.09
N ILE A 20 13.91 4.19 -1.14
CA ILE A 20 13.75 4.91 0.13
C ILE A 20 15.10 4.93 0.85
N HIS A 21 15.47 6.08 1.41
CA HIS A 21 16.75 6.32 2.11
C HIS A 21 16.83 5.60 3.46
N VAL A 22 16.67 4.28 3.43
CA VAL A 22 17.02 3.37 4.52
C VAL A 22 18.55 3.27 4.51
N ASN A 23 19.21 3.52 5.65
CA ASN A 23 20.65 3.77 5.63
C ASN A 23 21.39 2.52 5.12
N GLY A 24 22.09 2.67 3.99
CA GLY A 24 22.90 1.60 3.44
C GLY A 24 22.15 0.53 2.62
N LEU A 25 20.81 0.54 2.49
CA LEU A 25 20.11 -0.42 1.60
C LEU A 25 20.42 -0.18 0.12
N LEU A 26 20.42 1.09 -0.30
CA LEU A 26 20.77 1.46 -1.68
C LEU A 26 22.24 1.11 -1.97
N GLU A 27 23.13 1.41 -1.02
CA GLU A 27 24.55 1.07 -1.14
C GLU A 27 24.78 -0.43 -1.23
N LYS A 28 24.10 -1.23 -0.40
CA LYS A 28 24.19 -2.70 -0.44
C LYS A 28 23.63 -3.29 -1.73
N ARG A 29 22.53 -2.73 -2.26
CA ARG A 29 21.99 -3.09 -3.59
C ARG A 29 22.95 -2.73 -4.74
N LEU A 30 23.66 -1.61 -4.65
CA LEU A 30 24.65 -1.21 -5.65
C LEU A 30 25.91 -2.08 -5.59
N ARG A 31 26.33 -2.49 -4.38
CA ARG A 31 27.47 -3.40 -4.18
C ARG A 31 27.17 -4.83 -4.61
N ASP A 32 25.97 -5.33 -4.31
CA ASP A 32 25.56 -6.68 -4.69
C ASP A 32 24.16 -6.70 -5.32
N LYS A 33 24.11 -7.08 -6.60
CA LYS A 33 22.84 -7.23 -7.35
C LYS A 33 21.96 -8.34 -6.77
N ASN A 34 22.55 -9.34 -6.11
CA ASN A 34 21.84 -10.42 -5.46
C ASN A 34 21.11 -9.97 -4.19
N PHE A 35 21.52 -8.84 -3.58
CA PHE A 35 20.84 -8.26 -2.43
C PHE A 35 19.38 -7.90 -2.72
N TYR A 36 19.06 -7.53 -3.97
CA TYR A 36 17.68 -7.29 -4.39
C TYR A 36 16.80 -8.53 -4.26
N ASN A 37 17.37 -9.75 -4.31
CA ASN A 37 16.62 -11.00 -4.25
C ASN A 37 16.31 -11.47 -2.82
N ILE A 38 16.87 -10.82 -1.78
CA ILE A 38 16.52 -11.10 -0.38
C ILE A 38 15.03 -10.86 -0.13
N VAL A 39 14.52 -9.73 -0.65
CA VAL A 39 13.13 -9.33 -0.42
C VAL A 39 12.26 -9.90 -1.51
N SER A 40 11.46 -10.91 -1.20
CA SER A 40 10.42 -11.42 -2.10
C SER A 40 9.10 -10.68 -1.87
N VAL A 41 8.42 -10.31 -2.95
CA VAL A 41 7.14 -9.62 -2.89
C VAL A 41 6.08 -10.51 -3.51
N TYR A 42 4.94 -10.63 -2.84
CA TYR A 42 3.80 -11.43 -3.27
C TYR A 42 2.51 -10.60 -3.16
N VAL A 43 1.50 -10.94 -3.97
CA VAL A 43 0.15 -10.41 -3.87
C VAL A 43 -0.73 -11.49 -3.27
N TYR A 44 -1.25 -11.24 -2.08
CA TYR A 44 -2.19 -12.16 -1.44
C TYR A 44 -3.62 -11.84 -1.86
N PHE A 45 -4.32 -12.83 -2.42
CA PHE A 45 -5.73 -12.73 -2.77
C PHE A 45 -6.57 -13.31 -1.64
N HIS A 46 -7.10 -12.44 -0.79
CA HIS A 46 -7.98 -12.83 0.32
C HIS A 46 -9.30 -13.39 -0.22
N CYS A 47 -9.80 -14.46 0.40
CA CYS A 47 -11.04 -15.17 0.02
C CYS A 47 -11.09 -15.71 -1.43
N ALA A 48 -9.97 -15.75 -2.15
CA ALA A 48 -9.92 -16.30 -3.51
C ALA A 48 -9.19 -17.65 -3.53
N ASP A 49 -9.76 -18.59 -4.27
CA ASP A 49 -9.12 -19.86 -4.59
C ASP A 49 -8.23 -19.73 -5.83
N LYS A 50 -7.38 -20.74 -6.07
CA LYS A 50 -6.53 -20.79 -7.27
C LYS A 50 -7.31 -20.54 -8.57
N LYS A 51 -8.51 -21.12 -8.71
CA LYS A 51 -9.39 -20.92 -9.88
C LYS A 51 -9.89 -19.47 -9.99
N GLY A 52 -10.10 -18.79 -8.86
CA GLY A 52 -10.50 -17.39 -8.82
C GLY A 52 -9.41 -16.48 -9.38
N VAL A 53 -8.15 -16.76 -9.02
CA VAL A 53 -6.99 -16.05 -9.57
C VAL A 53 -6.83 -16.31 -11.06
N GLU A 54 -7.00 -17.57 -11.51
CA GLU A 54 -6.95 -17.90 -12.94
C GLU A 54 -8.00 -17.12 -13.75
N ARG A 55 -9.24 -17.03 -13.25
CA ARG A 55 -10.30 -16.21 -13.87
C ARG A 55 -9.95 -14.73 -13.88
N PHE A 56 -9.35 -14.21 -12.81
CA PHE A 56 -8.96 -12.79 -12.73
C PHE A 56 -7.96 -12.39 -13.83
N TYR A 57 -7.03 -13.28 -14.17
CA TYR A 57 -6.06 -13.03 -15.25
C TYR A 57 -6.56 -13.43 -16.64
N GLN A 58 -7.66 -14.18 -16.75
CA GLN A 58 -8.14 -14.78 -17.99
C GLN A 58 -8.36 -13.74 -19.10
N ASP A 59 -9.14 -12.69 -18.85
CA ASP A 59 -9.45 -11.66 -19.85
C ASP A 59 -8.18 -10.96 -20.37
N SER A 60 -7.22 -10.71 -19.47
CA SER A 60 -5.93 -10.09 -19.82
C SER A 60 -5.06 -11.03 -20.66
N VAL A 61 -5.10 -12.33 -20.37
CA VAL A 61 -4.37 -13.36 -21.11
C VAL A 61 -4.99 -13.55 -22.50
N GLU A 62 -6.32 -13.64 -22.59
CA GLU A 62 -7.05 -13.79 -23.85
C GLU A 62 -6.85 -12.57 -24.76
N SER A 63 -6.99 -11.35 -24.23
CA SER A 63 -6.72 -10.11 -24.97
C SER A 63 -5.29 -10.06 -25.50
N LEU A 64 -4.31 -10.54 -24.71
CA LEU A 64 -2.91 -10.60 -25.15
C LEU A 64 -2.72 -11.60 -26.28
N PHE A 65 -3.33 -12.79 -26.18
CA PHE A 65 -3.29 -13.78 -27.26
C PHE A 65 -3.93 -13.26 -28.55
N GLN A 66 -5.04 -12.55 -28.46
CA GLN A 66 -5.67 -11.89 -29.61
C GLN A 66 -4.71 -10.87 -30.25
N GLN A 67 -4.07 -10.01 -29.45
CA GLN A 67 -3.08 -9.03 -29.96
C GLN A 67 -1.89 -9.69 -30.65
N MET A 68 -1.43 -10.83 -30.15
CA MET A 68 -0.36 -11.61 -30.77
C MET A 68 -0.81 -12.21 -32.11
N GLN A 69 -1.99 -12.81 -32.16
CA GLN A 69 -2.56 -13.35 -33.39
C GLN A 69 -2.78 -12.27 -34.45
N GLU A 70 -3.33 -11.12 -34.05
CA GLU A 70 -3.52 -9.95 -34.91
C GLU A 70 -2.18 -9.47 -35.48
N ASN A 71 -1.13 -9.37 -34.65
CA ASN A 71 0.21 -8.97 -35.11
C ASN A 71 0.76 -9.94 -36.18
N THR A 72 0.59 -11.25 -35.97
CA THR A 72 0.99 -12.27 -36.96
C THR A 72 0.14 -12.20 -38.23
N GLN A 73 -1.17 -11.97 -38.12
CA GLN A 73 -2.06 -11.86 -39.27
C GLN A 73 -1.72 -10.63 -40.12
N ARG A 74 -1.52 -9.47 -39.49
CA ARG A 74 -1.12 -8.22 -40.16
C ARG A 74 0.21 -8.33 -40.90
N PHE A 75 1.15 -9.10 -40.35
CA PHE A 75 2.40 -9.39 -41.06
C PHE A 75 2.16 -10.31 -42.27
N LYS A 76 1.33 -11.35 -42.13
CA LYS A 76 0.98 -12.27 -43.23
C LYS A 76 0.21 -11.58 -44.36
N SER A 77 -0.69 -10.65 -44.05
CA SER A 77 -1.41 -9.83 -45.02
C SER A 77 -0.55 -8.72 -45.65
N LYS A 78 0.69 -8.53 -45.17
CA LYS A 78 1.62 -7.46 -45.58
C LYS A 78 1.14 -6.04 -45.23
N ASP A 79 0.29 -5.92 -44.22
CA ASP A 79 -0.22 -4.63 -43.71
C ASP A 79 0.81 -3.87 -42.87
N ILE A 80 1.86 -4.56 -42.41
CA ILE A 80 2.94 -3.99 -41.57
C ILE A 80 4.31 -4.45 -42.09
N SER A 81 5.34 -3.65 -41.82
CA SER A 81 6.71 -4.02 -42.18
C SER A 81 7.25 -5.13 -41.27
N HIS A 82 8.29 -5.83 -41.73
CA HIS A 82 9.00 -6.81 -40.90
C HIS A 82 9.56 -6.18 -39.62
N PHE A 83 10.04 -4.92 -39.70
CA PHE A 83 10.56 -4.20 -38.54
C PHE A 83 9.46 -3.96 -37.49
N ASP A 84 8.31 -3.43 -37.91
CA ASP A 84 7.17 -3.15 -37.01
C ASP A 84 6.64 -4.43 -36.35
N TYR A 85 6.58 -5.52 -37.13
CA TYR A 85 6.23 -6.84 -36.62
C TYR A 85 7.17 -7.29 -35.51
N CYS A 86 8.49 -7.22 -35.74
CA CYS A 86 9.51 -7.64 -34.77
C CYS A 86 9.47 -6.79 -33.49
N GLU A 87 9.28 -5.48 -33.61
CA GLU A 87 9.18 -4.60 -32.46
C GLU A 87 7.94 -4.92 -31.61
N ARG A 88 6.79 -5.06 -32.26
CA ARG A 88 5.52 -5.38 -31.58
C ARG A 88 5.54 -6.78 -30.98
N ASP A 89 6.11 -7.77 -31.66
CA ASP A 89 6.27 -9.13 -31.13
C ASP A 89 7.17 -9.14 -29.89
N SER A 90 8.29 -8.41 -29.92
CA SER A 90 9.18 -8.25 -28.76
C SER A 90 8.48 -7.58 -27.58
N TYR A 91 7.63 -6.57 -27.83
CA TYR A 91 6.80 -5.94 -26.80
C TYR A 91 5.78 -6.92 -26.21
N LEU A 92 5.01 -7.61 -27.05
CA LEU A 92 3.99 -8.58 -26.63
C LEU A 92 4.61 -9.76 -25.88
N GLY A 93 5.77 -10.24 -26.30
CA GLY A 93 6.54 -11.26 -25.60
C GLY A 93 6.98 -10.82 -24.20
N ARG A 94 7.43 -9.57 -24.03
CA ARG A 94 7.73 -9.00 -22.70
C ARG A 94 6.47 -8.88 -21.84
N LYS A 95 5.35 -8.45 -22.42
CA LYS A 95 4.06 -8.34 -21.74
C LYS A 95 3.55 -9.71 -21.27
N LYS A 96 3.68 -10.75 -22.11
CA LYS A 96 3.34 -12.14 -21.78
C LYS A 96 4.14 -12.66 -20.60
N LYS A 97 5.46 -12.47 -20.62
CA LYS A 97 6.36 -12.89 -19.52
C LYS A 97 5.96 -12.24 -18.20
N LYS A 98 5.65 -10.94 -18.20
CA LYS A 98 5.17 -10.22 -17.00
C LYS A 98 3.86 -10.82 -16.49
N LEU A 99 2.85 -10.93 -17.36
CA LEU A 99 1.54 -11.43 -16.98
C LEU A 99 1.59 -12.86 -16.41
N LEU A 100 2.35 -13.75 -17.04
CA LEU A 100 2.54 -15.11 -16.55
C LEU A 100 3.25 -15.16 -15.21
N ARG A 101 4.33 -14.38 -15.03
CA ARG A 101 5.03 -14.27 -13.75
C ARG A 101 4.08 -13.80 -12.65
N ASP A 102 3.28 -12.79 -12.95
CA ASP A 102 2.38 -12.18 -11.98
C ASP A 102 1.28 -13.18 -11.54
N ALA A 103 0.68 -13.90 -12.50
CA ALA A 103 -0.35 -14.91 -12.22
C ALA A 103 0.18 -16.17 -11.51
N THR A 104 1.40 -16.61 -11.84
CA THR A 104 1.91 -17.93 -11.37
C THR A 104 2.87 -17.85 -10.19
N MET A 105 3.70 -16.81 -10.14
CA MET A 105 4.78 -16.67 -9.15
C MET A 105 4.46 -15.66 -8.05
N LEU A 106 3.83 -14.51 -8.39
CA LEU A 106 3.57 -13.45 -7.41
C LEU A 106 2.22 -13.59 -6.71
N SER A 107 1.21 -14.15 -7.39
CA SER A 107 -0.12 -14.33 -6.82
C SER A 107 -0.18 -15.53 -5.87
N VAL A 108 -0.60 -15.27 -4.63
CA VAL A 108 -0.73 -16.28 -3.58
C VAL A 108 -2.17 -16.29 -3.05
N THR A 109 -2.70 -17.50 -2.88
CA THR A 109 -3.99 -17.78 -2.24
C THR A 109 -3.76 -18.57 -0.96
N LYS A 110 -4.80 -18.74 -0.14
CA LYS A 110 -4.74 -19.58 1.07
C LYS A 110 -4.21 -21.00 0.76
N ASP A 111 -4.58 -21.56 -0.39
CA ASP A 111 -4.16 -22.89 -0.84
C ASP A 111 -2.65 -23.00 -1.13
N ASN A 112 -2.01 -21.87 -1.46
CA ASN A 112 -0.64 -21.83 -1.97
C ASN A 112 0.30 -21.03 -1.06
N LEU A 113 -0.09 -20.77 0.19
CA LEU A 113 0.75 -20.08 1.18
C LEU A 113 2.11 -20.77 1.38
N GLY A 114 2.17 -22.11 1.26
CA GLY A 114 3.41 -22.88 1.32
C GLY A 114 4.43 -22.56 0.23
N LYS A 115 4.04 -21.83 -0.83
CA LYS A 115 4.99 -21.32 -1.84
C LYS A 115 5.82 -20.14 -1.32
N ILE A 116 5.36 -19.47 -0.26
CA ILE A 116 6.11 -18.41 0.39
C ILE A 116 7.25 -19.06 1.18
N ALA A 117 8.40 -19.12 0.55
CA ALA A 117 9.63 -19.51 1.21
C ALA A 117 10.52 -18.27 1.36
N PHE A 118 11.06 -18.07 2.55
CA PHE A 118 12.26 -17.25 2.68
C PHE A 118 13.33 -17.86 1.79
N SER A 119 14.08 -17.02 1.07
CA SER A 119 15.19 -17.49 0.24
C SER A 119 16.28 -18.05 1.17
N LYS A 120 16.11 -19.32 1.58
CA LYS A 120 17.09 -20.02 2.38
C LYS A 120 18.33 -20.16 1.48
N ASN A 121 19.35 -19.37 1.80
CA ASN A 121 20.66 -19.38 1.16
C ASN A 121 20.72 -18.74 -0.24
N LEU A 122 20.61 -17.41 -0.30
CA LEU A 122 21.39 -16.71 -1.33
C LEU A 122 22.87 -16.77 -0.90
N ALA A 123 23.60 -17.71 -1.49
CA ALA A 123 25.03 -17.87 -1.24
C ALA A 123 25.74 -16.51 -1.38
N GLY A 124 26.36 -16.05 -0.29
CA GLY A 124 27.17 -14.83 -0.25
C GLY A 124 26.48 -13.56 0.24
N VAL A 125 25.16 -13.57 0.51
CA VAL A 125 24.43 -12.37 0.96
C VAL A 125 23.94 -12.54 2.40
N SER A 126 24.56 -11.81 3.33
CA SER A 126 24.16 -11.84 4.75
C SER A 126 23.07 -10.81 5.03
N PHE A 127 21.93 -11.26 5.52
CA PHE A 127 20.89 -10.38 6.04
C PHE A 127 21.26 -9.97 7.47
N GLU A 128 21.95 -8.84 7.60
CA GLU A 128 22.42 -8.35 8.89
C GLU A 128 21.27 -7.87 9.79
N GLU A 129 21.46 -7.95 11.10
CA GLU A 129 20.51 -7.45 12.09
C GLU A 129 20.25 -5.94 11.99
N SER A 130 21.26 -5.17 11.55
CA SER A 130 21.11 -3.73 11.27
C SER A 130 20.02 -3.46 10.23
N ILE A 131 20.01 -4.26 9.15
CA ILE A 131 19.02 -4.20 8.09
C ILE A 131 17.64 -4.61 8.61
N TYR A 132 17.58 -5.69 9.41
CA TYR A 132 16.34 -6.12 10.06
C TYR A 132 15.73 -5.00 10.92
N ASN A 133 16.53 -4.35 11.77
CA ASN A 133 16.07 -3.28 12.64
C ASN A 133 15.56 -2.06 11.88
N GLU A 134 16.20 -1.71 10.77
CA GLU A 134 15.69 -0.65 9.89
C GLU A 134 14.37 -1.05 9.21
N PHE A 135 14.23 -2.31 8.77
CA PHE A 135 12.97 -2.82 8.24
C PHE A 135 11.86 -2.81 9.29
N VAL A 136 12.14 -3.25 10.51
CA VAL A 136 11.19 -3.19 11.63
C VAL A 136 10.81 -1.76 11.91
N ARG A 137 11.74 -0.81 11.94
CA ARG A 137 11.44 0.62 12.17
C ARG A 137 10.52 1.22 11.10
N LEU A 138 10.65 0.79 9.84
CA LEU A 138 9.84 1.30 8.72
C LEU A 138 8.45 0.66 8.68
N LEU A 139 8.37 -0.65 8.94
CA LEU A 139 7.13 -1.42 8.87
C LEU A 139 6.32 -1.33 10.17
N CYS A 140 7.00 -1.22 11.30
CA CYS A 140 6.45 -1.01 12.63
C CYS A 140 6.87 0.38 13.09
N PRO A 141 5.99 1.39 13.01
CA PRO A 141 6.34 2.73 13.45
C PRO A 141 6.77 2.69 14.93
N PRO A 142 7.89 3.34 15.29
CA PRO A 142 8.45 3.29 16.64
C PRO A 142 7.49 3.91 17.66
N TYR A 143 7.60 3.53 18.93
CA TYR A 143 6.85 4.17 20.01
C TYR A 143 7.12 5.68 20.01
N HIS A 144 6.07 6.51 20.06
CA HIS A 144 6.22 7.96 20.14
C HIS A 144 6.56 8.34 21.57
N TYR A 145 7.70 8.98 21.79
CA TYR A 145 8.10 9.44 23.12
C TYR A 145 7.65 10.88 23.36
N GLU A 146 7.33 11.23 24.61
CA GLU A 146 6.91 12.59 24.97
C GLU A 146 7.93 13.66 24.57
N ASN A 147 9.21 13.30 24.50
CA ASN A 147 10.29 14.22 24.15
C ASN A 147 10.34 14.56 22.65
N GLU A 148 9.65 13.78 21.80
CA GLU A 148 9.57 13.99 20.34
C GLU A 148 8.48 15.00 19.96
N GLY A 149 7.52 15.25 20.85
CA GLY A 149 6.43 16.20 20.65
C GLY A 149 6.78 17.64 21.01
N LYS A 150 5.91 18.57 20.60
CA LYS A 150 6.03 20.01 20.91
C LYS A 150 5.05 20.38 22.03
N ALA A 151 5.47 21.28 22.92
CA ALA A 151 4.55 21.87 23.90
C ALA A 151 3.57 22.82 23.18
N ILE A 152 2.44 22.28 22.73
CA ILE A 152 1.39 23.06 22.08
C ILE A 152 0.58 23.79 23.16
N ALA A 153 0.53 25.12 23.08
CA ALA A 153 -0.33 25.94 23.92
C ALA A 153 -1.77 25.91 23.37
N TYR A 154 -2.66 25.20 24.07
CA TYR A 154 -4.08 25.17 23.73
C TYR A 154 -4.82 26.33 24.41
N THR A 155 -5.76 26.95 23.69
CA THR A 155 -6.72 27.87 24.32
C THR A 155 -7.65 27.11 25.26
N LYS A 156 -8.27 27.80 26.24
CA LYS A 156 -9.22 27.18 27.19
C LYS A 156 -10.30 26.35 26.50
N LEU A 157 -10.86 26.87 25.40
CA LEU A 157 -11.88 26.17 24.61
C LEU A 157 -11.30 24.93 23.92
N GLN A 158 -10.11 25.04 23.32
CA GLN A 158 -9.45 23.91 22.67
C GLN A 158 -9.11 22.81 23.66
N SER A 159 -8.58 23.14 24.86
CA SER A 159 -8.29 22.15 25.90
C SER A 159 -9.52 21.33 26.28
N ARG A 160 -10.67 21.99 26.46
CA ARG A 160 -11.95 21.32 26.72
C ARG A 160 -12.39 20.43 25.56
N LEU A 161 -12.18 20.86 24.31
CA LEU A 161 -12.53 20.07 23.13
C LEU A 161 -11.56 18.90 22.87
N CYS A 162 -10.36 18.93 23.45
CA CYS A 162 -9.38 17.85 23.40
C CYS A 162 -9.75 16.68 24.32
N GLU A 163 -10.63 16.86 25.30
CA GLU A 163 -11.09 15.80 26.17
C GLU A 163 -11.87 14.74 25.39
N SER A 164 -11.68 13.47 25.79
CA SER A 164 -12.33 12.32 25.17
C SER A 164 -13.23 11.66 26.20
N ASP A 165 -14.54 11.69 25.96
CA ASP A 165 -15.54 11.09 26.83
C ASP A 165 -16.08 9.79 26.24
N SER A 166 -16.41 8.82 27.10
CA SER A 166 -17.00 7.54 26.66
C SER A 166 -18.40 7.73 26.08
N GLY A 167 -18.70 7.11 24.94
CA GLY A 167 -20.01 7.19 24.28
C GLY A 167 -20.38 8.57 23.70
N ALA A 168 -19.51 9.57 23.81
CA ALA A 168 -19.82 10.93 23.39
C ALA A 168 -19.74 11.09 21.86
N ARG A 169 -20.76 11.72 21.28
CA ARG A 169 -20.76 12.17 19.89
C ARG A 169 -20.64 13.69 19.85
N ALA A 170 -19.50 14.18 19.35
CA ALA A 170 -19.23 15.61 19.25
C ALA A 170 -19.08 16.06 17.79
N LYS A 171 -19.59 17.25 17.47
CA LYS A 171 -19.32 17.96 16.22
C LYS A 171 -18.57 19.25 16.55
N ILE A 172 -17.34 19.38 16.06
CA ILE A 172 -16.48 20.54 16.30
C ILE A 172 -16.44 21.41 15.04
N CYS A 173 -16.90 22.66 15.16
CA CYS A 173 -16.93 23.64 14.07
C CYS A 173 -16.04 24.84 14.42
N GLY A 174 -15.49 25.50 13.41
CA GLY A 174 -14.69 26.70 13.59
C GLY A 174 -14.15 27.27 12.29
N VAL A 175 -13.80 28.55 12.28
CA VAL A 175 -13.23 29.26 11.12
C VAL A 175 -11.90 28.67 10.64
N ALA A 176 -11.45 28.99 9.43
CA ALA A 176 -10.11 28.62 8.98
C ALA A 176 -9.05 29.13 9.97
N GLY A 177 -7.99 28.35 10.21
CA GLY A 177 -6.93 28.71 11.16
C GLY A 177 -7.26 28.52 12.65
N SER A 178 -8.49 28.16 13.03
CA SER A 178 -8.88 27.95 14.45
C SER A 178 -8.24 26.73 15.15
N GLY A 179 -7.35 25.99 14.48
CA GLY A 179 -6.64 24.85 15.08
C GLY A 179 -7.45 23.55 15.19
N LYS A 180 -8.53 23.39 14.41
CA LYS A 180 -9.40 22.19 14.43
C LYS A 180 -8.61 20.87 14.36
N THR A 181 -7.65 20.78 13.45
CA THR A 181 -6.84 19.56 13.27
C THR A 181 -5.93 19.29 14.47
N THR A 182 -5.41 20.34 15.12
CA THR A 182 -4.58 20.22 16.33
C THR A 182 -5.40 19.70 17.51
N VAL A 183 -6.66 20.15 17.64
CA VAL A 183 -7.61 19.63 18.63
C VAL A 183 -7.94 18.17 18.33
N LEU A 184 -8.21 17.83 17.07
CA LEU A 184 -8.48 16.44 16.66
C LEU A 184 -7.31 15.51 17.02
N ALA A 185 -6.07 15.91 16.71
CA ALA A 185 -4.88 15.13 17.00
C ALA A 185 -4.73 14.87 18.52
N LYS A 186 -4.84 15.91 19.34
CA LYS A 186 -4.76 15.76 20.80
C LYS A 186 -5.89 14.90 21.35
N ARG A 187 -7.11 15.10 20.86
CA ARG A 187 -8.28 14.30 21.25
C ARG A 187 -8.12 12.83 20.88
N ALA A 188 -7.52 12.53 19.73
CA ALA A 188 -7.24 11.16 19.30
C ALA A 188 -6.23 10.47 20.23
N VAL A 189 -5.15 11.16 20.63
CA VAL A 189 -4.19 10.66 21.63
C VAL A 189 -4.85 10.44 22.98
N ASN A 190 -5.67 11.38 23.45
CA ASN A 190 -6.43 11.23 24.69
C ASN A 190 -7.42 10.06 24.62
N ALA A 191 -8.05 9.81 23.46
CA ALA A 191 -8.93 8.66 23.26
C ALA A 191 -8.15 7.35 23.35
N LEU A 192 -7.05 7.22 22.62
CA LEU A 192 -6.18 6.05 22.66
C LEU A 192 -5.72 5.74 24.09
N LYS A 193 -5.30 6.75 24.86
CA LYS A 193 -4.89 6.57 26.27
C LYS A 193 -6.05 6.23 27.20
N ARG A 194 -7.28 6.67 26.90
CA ARG A 194 -8.45 6.41 27.75
C ARG A 194 -8.95 4.98 27.62
N HIS A 195 -9.01 4.44 26.40
CA HIS A 195 -9.60 3.12 26.15
C HIS A 195 -8.60 2.05 25.72
N GLU A 196 -7.32 2.39 25.51
CA GLU A 196 -6.24 1.47 25.12
C GLU A 196 -6.57 0.61 23.89
N ASP A 197 -7.45 1.12 23.04
CA ASP A 197 -7.95 0.43 21.84
C ASP A 197 -7.74 1.31 20.60
N ALA A 198 -7.89 0.73 19.42
CA ALA A 198 -7.62 1.40 18.16
C ALA A 198 -8.51 2.63 17.94
N VAL A 199 -7.89 3.72 17.48
CA VAL A 199 -8.57 4.96 17.09
C VAL A 199 -8.56 5.10 15.57
N LEU A 200 -9.75 5.07 14.98
CA LEU A 200 -9.96 5.25 13.54
C LEU A 200 -10.20 6.73 13.19
N ILE A 201 -9.41 7.26 12.27
CA ILE A 201 -9.57 8.61 11.70
C ILE A 201 -9.75 8.49 10.19
N LEU A 202 -10.91 8.91 9.69
CA LEU A 202 -11.24 8.90 8.27
C LEU A 202 -11.23 10.30 7.66
N THR A 203 -10.60 10.45 6.49
CA THR A 203 -10.62 11.69 5.71
C THR A 203 -10.97 11.44 4.26
N PHE A 204 -11.52 12.44 3.57
CA PHE A 204 -11.74 12.39 2.12
C PHE A 204 -10.55 12.90 1.30
N ASN A 205 -9.58 13.57 1.94
CA ASN A 205 -8.40 14.10 1.25
C ASN A 205 -7.14 13.36 1.72
N ILE A 206 -6.42 12.77 0.77
CA ILE A 206 -5.17 12.05 1.01
C ILE A 206 -4.10 12.97 1.62
N THR A 207 -4.01 14.24 1.22
CA THR A 207 -3.02 15.16 1.79
C THR A 207 -3.32 15.48 3.25
N LEU A 208 -4.61 15.53 3.62
CA LEU A 208 -5.04 15.76 4.99
C LEU A 208 -4.67 14.60 5.91
N GLN A 209 -4.65 13.36 5.39
CA GLN A 209 -4.19 12.18 6.13
C GLN A 209 -2.74 12.35 6.61
N MET A 210 -1.85 12.77 5.71
CA MET A 210 -0.43 13.01 6.04
C MET A 210 -0.26 14.17 7.01
N TYR A 211 -1.05 15.24 6.83
CA TYR A 211 -1.05 16.37 7.74
C TYR A 211 -1.52 15.99 9.16
N ILE A 212 -2.56 15.16 9.29
CA ILE A 212 -3.04 14.67 10.60
C ILE A 212 -1.99 13.82 11.29
N LYS A 213 -1.30 12.92 10.54
CA LYS A 213 -0.16 12.16 11.07
C LYS A 213 0.91 13.09 11.63
N GLY A 214 1.30 14.11 10.87
CA GLY A 214 2.23 15.13 11.35
C GLY A 214 1.75 15.81 12.63
N LYS A 215 0.46 16.15 12.72
CA LYS A 215 -0.11 16.80 13.92
C LYS A 215 -0.18 15.89 15.14
N ILE A 216 -0.44 14.59 14.96
CA ILE A 216 -0.37 13.61 16.06
C ILE A 216 1.07 13.47 16.54
N SER A 217 2.05 13.46 15.64
CA SER A 217 3.47 13.46 15.99
C SER A 217 3.94 14.74 16.71
N GLU A 218 3.20 15.85 16.64
CA GLU A 218 3.53 17.04 17.42
C GLU A 218 2.99 16.96 18.85
N VAL A 219 2.10 16.01 19.16
CA VAL A 219 1.52 15.88 20.50
C VAL A 219 2.56 15.32 21.46
N ARG A 220 2.90 16.11 22.47
CA ARG A 220 3.86 15.77 23.52
C ARG A 220 3.31 14.74 24.53
N GLU A 221 3.02 13.53 24.09
CA GLU A 221 2.57 12.41 24.92
C GLU A 221 3.09 11.06 24.43
N GLY A 222 3.25 10.08 25.33
CA GLY A 222 3.69 8.74 24.98
C GLY A 222 2.56 7.92 24.40
N PHE A 223 2.73 7.38 23.18
CA PHE A 223 1.74 6.49 22.56
C PHE A 223 2.36 5.55 21.51
N SER A 224 1.71 4.42 21.27
CA SER A 224 2.04 3.52 20.17
C SER A 224 1.30 3.96 18.90
N TRP A 225 2.04 4.14 17.80
CA TRP A 225 1.45 4.41 16.48
C TRP A 225 0.56 3.26 15.99
N GLY A 226 0.76 2.04 16.48
CA GLY A 226 -0.10 0.89 16.17
C GLY A 226 -1.55 1.06 16.65
N GLY A 227 -1.79 1.97 17.61
CA GLY A 227 -3.13 2.30 18.09
C GLY A 227 -3.93 3.24 17.19
N PHE A 228 -3.36 3.73 16.07
CA PHE A 228 -4.03 4.66 15.16
C PHE A 228 -4.22 4.06 13.77
N GLU A 229 -5.46 4.04 13.30
CA GLU A 229 -5.78 3.79 11.89
C GLU A 229 -6.23 5.10 11.25
N ILE A 230 -5.33 5.75 10.52
CA ILE A 230 -5.62 7.03 9.84
C ILE A 230 -5.68 6.74 8.35
N ALA A 231 -6.87 6.78 7.77
CA ALA A 231 -7.11 6.30 6.42
C ALA A 231 -7.97 7.27 5.58
N HIS A 232 -7.79 7.19 4.27
CA HIS A 232 -8.72 7.78 3.32
C HIS A 232 -10.02 6.97 3.32
N TYR A 233 -11.17 7.64 3.34
CA TYR A 233 -12.50 7.03 3.48
C TYR A 233 -12.73 5.87 2.49
N HIS A 234 -12.53 6.11 1.19
CA HIS A 234 -12.76 5.07 0.19
C HIS A 234 -11.74 3.92 0.27
N GLY A 235 -10.49 4.22 0.67
CA GLY A 235 -9.46 3.21 0.84
C GLY A 235 -9.79 2.29 2.02
N PHE A 236 -10.22 2.87 3.14
CA PHE A 236 -10.68 2.13 4.33
C PHE A 236 -11.87 1.23 3.98
N LEU A 237 -12.90 1.77 3.32
CA LEU A 237 -14.06 0.99 2.92
C LEU A 237 -13.67 -0.17 2.01
N THR A 238 -12.85 0.09 1.00
CA THR A 238 -12.38 -0.96 0.08
C THR A 238 -11.67 -2.08 0.84
N SER A 239 -10.78 -1.72 1.79
CA SER A 239 -10.11 -2.68 2.67
C SER A 239 -11.10 -3.48 3.52
N ALA A 240 -12.06 -2.80 4.17
CA ALA A 240 -13.06 -3.43 5.00
C ALA A 240 -13.94 -4.41 4.19
N PHE A 241 -14.48 -3.99 3.05
CA PHE A 241 -15.28 -4.84 2.18
C PHE A 241 -14.49 -6.03 1.64
N ASN A 242 -13.23 -5.83 1.26
CA ASN A 242 -12.34 -6.92 0.85
C ASN A 242 -12.15 -7.93 1.98
N ASN A 243 -11.96 -7.49 3.22
CA ASN A 243 -11.82 -8.38 4.38
C ASN A 243 -13.07 -9.24 4.62
N TYR A 244 -14.26 -8.71 4.31
CA TYR A 244 -15.54 -9.42 4.38
C TYR A 244 -15.92 -10.17 3.10
N GLY A 245 -15.09 -10.11 2.04
CA GLY A 245 -15.38 -10.76 0.76
C GLY A 245 -16.55 -10.14 -0.02
N ILE A 246 -16.91 -8.88 0.27
CA ILE A 246 -18.02 -8.18 -0.37
C ILE A 246 -17.52 -7.53 -1.66
N ASP A 247 -18.09 -7.92 -2.80
CA ASP A 247 -17.68 -7.36 -4.08
C ASP A 247 -18.32 -5.98 -4.34
N ILE A 248 -17.49 -4.93 -4.39
CA ILE A 248 -17.94 -3.58 -4.68
C ILE A 248 -17.94 -3.35 -6.19
N LYS A 249 -19.12 -3.10 -6.76
CA LYS A 249 -19.26 -2.61 -8.13
C LYS A 249 -19.24 -1.08 -8.13
N PHE A 250 -18.08 -0.51 -8.45
CA PHE A 250 -17.97 0.93 -8.69
C PHE A 250 -18.57 1.28 -10.05
N PHE A 251 -19.46 2.29 -10.10
CA PHE A 251 -20.06 2.78 -11.35
C PHE A 251 -19.00 3.39 -12.29
N GLU A 252 -19.29 3.48 -13.59
CA GLU A 252 -18.44 4.26 -14.51
C GLU A 252 -18.49 5.75 -14.12
N GLY A 253 -17.32 6.38 -14.00
CA GLY A 253 -17.19 7.77 -13.54
C GLY A 253 -16.97 7.96 -12.04
N ASP A 254 -16.91 6.89 -11.24
CA ASP A 254 -16.62 7.01 -9.81
C ASP A 254 -15.16 7.48 -9.59
N PRO A 255 -14.91 8.61 -8.89
CA PRO A 255 -13.56 9.08 -8.58
C PRO A 255 -12.73 8.06 -7.79
N ALA A 256 -13.33 7.07 -7.12
CA ALA A 256 -12.61 5.99 -6.48
C ALA A 256 -11.90 5.02 -7.45
N LYS A 257 -12.28 5.00 -8.75
CA LYS A 257 -11.57 4.22 -9.79
C LYS A 257 -10.29 4.90 -10.28
N SER A 258 -10.22 6.22 -10.21
CA SER A 258 -9.14 7.01 -10.84
C SER A 258 -7.98 7.33 -9.91
N VAL A 259 -8.07 6.98 -8.62
CA VAL A 259 -6.95 7.14 -7.69
C VAL A 259 -6.02 5.93 -7.83
N PRO A 260 -4.82 6.09 -8.40
CA PRO A 260 -3.81 5.05 -8.34
C PRO A 260 -3.27 5.06 -6.91
N TRP A 261 -3.67 4.07 -6.12
CA TRP A 261 -3.07 3.82 -4.80
C TRP A 261 -1.59 3.49 -4.95
#